data_AF-A0A136KZ83-F1
#
_entry.id   AF-A0A136KZ83-F1
#
_cell.length_a   1.000
_cell.length_b   1.000
_cell.length_c   1.000
_cell.angle_alpha   90.00
_cell.angle_beta   90.00
_cell.angle_gamma   90.00
#
_symmetry.space_group_name_H-M   'P 1'
#
loop_
_entity.id
_entity.type
_entity.pdbx_description
1 polymer ?
#
loop_
_entity_poly.entity_id
_entity_poly.type
_entity_poly.pdbx_seq_one_letter_code
_entity_poly.pdbx_strand_id
1 'polypeptide(L)'
;MLNNFSEKFYKWANGWLVLIFIALDMFFAGFVMPMMGALMKSGTGLEQPLDLMAFAPPEEIFAMIELYGDANRMFYRRVELTADIMYPIVYTFAFGLLISWLFKRGFNKNNSMRKYNVIPLFAFVFDILENLNIVTLLSIFPSQPIILGWTLFIFTAVKWLFAGLCIILILLGLVMAIKINLKCKINLGRDMASPYPYIFNHHTPVHSGKITQLFFITLSPNSSPKKKRESSSAS
;
A
#
# COMPACT_ATOMS: atom_id res chain seq x y z
N MET A 1 -14.93 -1.15 -15.34
CA MET A 1 -14.79 -0.32 -14.11
C MET A 1 -13.51 -0.64 -13.34
N LEU A 2 -13.23 -1.90 -12.97
CA LEU A 2 -12.02 -2.28 -12.22
C LEU A 2 -10.69 -1.87 -12.87
N ASN A 3 -10.57 -1.98 -14.20
CA ASN A 3 -9.37 -1.51 -14.91
C ASN A 3 -9.12 -0.01 -14.70
N ASN A 4 -10.18 0.81 -14.62
CA ASN A 4 -10.03 2.25 -14.39
C ASN A 4 -9.51 2.53 -12.97
N PHE A 5 -9.97 1.78 -11.97
CA PHE A 5 -9.45 1.87 -10.60
C PHE A 5 -7.99 1.41 -10.52
N SER A 6 -7.67 0.28 -11.17
CA SER A 6 -6.29 -0.22 -11.25
C SER A 6 -5.34 0.82 -11.82
N GLU A 7 -5.69 1.43 -12.96
CA GLU A 7 -4.87 2.47 -13.58
C GLU A 7 -4.81 3.76 -12.75
N LYS A 8 -5.88 4.13 -12.03
CA LYS A 8 -5.85 5.26 -11.08
C LYS A 8 -4.87 5.02 -9.94
N PHE A 9 -4.90 3.84 -9.31
CA PHE A 9 -3.92 3.49 -8.28
C PHE A 9 -2.49 3.55 -8.82
N TYR A 10 -2.26 3.04 -10.04
CA TYR A 10 -0.97 3.22 -10.68
C TYR A 10 -0.62 4.69 -10.93
N LYS A 11 -1.54 5.52 -11.39
CA LYS A 11 -1.26 6.96 -11.59
C LYS A 11 -0.88 7.66 -10.28
N TRP A 12 -1.57 7.34 -9.19
CA TRP A 12 -1.37 7.98 -7.87
C TRP A 12 -0.22 7.40 -7.05
N ALA A 13 0.25 6.18 -7.35
CA ALA A 13 1.30 5.49 -6.61
C ALA A 13 2.65 6.23 -6.70
N ASN A 14 2.81 7.24 -5.83
CA ASN A 14 3.99 8.03 -5.53
C ASN A 14 4.50 7.64 -4.13
N GLY A 15 5.82 7.59 -3.93
CA GLY A 15 6.42 7.11 -2.68
C GLY A 15 5.97 7.88 -1.44
N TRP A 16 5.89 9.20 -1.51
CA TRP A 16 5.44 10.00 -0.35
C TRP A 16 3.97 9.76 -0.02
N LEU A 17 3.10 9.60 -1.03
CA LEU A 17 1.68 9.34 -0.82
C LEU A 17 1.45 7.95 -0.22
N VAL A 18 2.22 6.95 -0.67
CA VAL A 18 2.25 5.62 -0.06
C VAL A 18 2.62 5.72 1.41
N LEU A 19 3.69 6.46 1.75
CA LEU A 19 4.14 6.63 3.14
C LEU A 19 3.07 7.28 4.02
N ILE A 20 2.36 8.31 3.53
CA ILE A 20 1.28 8.95 4.29
C ILE A 20 0.16 7.96 4.58
N PHE A 21 -0.34 7.23 3.58
CA PHE A 21 -1.43 6.29 3.81
C PHE A 21 -1.01 5.09 4.66
N ILE A 22 0.23 4.63 4.55
CA ILE A 22 0.76 3.58 5.44
C ILE A 22 0.89 4.11 6.87
N ALA A 23 1.36 5.34 7.08
CA ALA A 23 1.42 5.94 8.41
C ALA A 23 0.01 6.13 9.01
N LEU A 24 -0.96 6.53 8.19
CA LEU A 24 -2.35 6.66 8.62
C LEU A 24 -2.97 5.29 8.95
N ASP A 25 -2.71 4.27 8.12
CA ASP A 25 -3.13 2.89 8.37
C ASP A 25 -2.55 2.37 9.69
N MET A 26 -1.25 2.56 9.93
CA MET A 26 -0.59 2.21 11.19
C MET A 26 -1.16 2.98 12.39
N PHE A 27 -1.54 4.25 12.21
CA PHE A 27 -2.20 5.03 13.27
C PHE A 27 -3.58 4.48 13.60
N PHE A 28 -4.39 4.12 12.61
CA PHE A 28 -5.67 3.48 12.87
C PHE A 28 -5.50 2.11 13.53
N ALA A 29 -4.67 1.24 12.95
CA ALA A 29 -4.42 -0.12 13.43
C ALA A 29 -3.78 -0.17 14.82
N GLY A 30 -2.82 0.71 15.08
CA GLY A 30 -2.00 0.70 16.29
C GLY A 30 -2.52 1.59 17.42
N PHE A 31 -3.42 2.53 17.12
CA PHE A 31 -3.91 3.48 18.12
C PHE A 31 -5.44 3.58 18.15
N VAL A 32 -6.09 3.95 17.05
CA VAL A 32 -7.55 4.21 17.05
C VAL A 32 -8.33 2.94 17.38
N MET A 33 -8.09 1.84 16.67
CA MET A 33 -8.82 0.59 16.84
C MET A 33 -8.59 -0.05 18.22
N PRO A 34 -7.34 -0.17 18.72
CA PRO A 34 -7.10 -0.66 20.07
C PRO A 34 -7.73 0.22 21.16
N MET A 35 -7.75 1.54 20.97
CA MET A 35 -8.40 2.47 21.90
C MET A 35 -9.92 2.22 21.95
N MET A 36 -10.59 2.08 20.80
CA MET A 36 -12.02 1.78 20.76
C MET A 36 -12.34 0.42 21.40
N GLY A 37 -11.53 -0.60 21.11
CA GLY A 37 -11.66 -1.92 21.74
C GLY A 37 -11.45 -1.86 23.25
N ALA A 38 -10.51 -1.06 23.75
CA ALA A 38 -10.29 -0.86 25.19
C ALA A 38 -11.47 -0.17 25.87
N LEU A 39 -12.12 0.79 25.20
CA LEU A 39 -13.32 1.47 25.70
C LEU A 39 -14.56 0.56 25.70
N MET A 40 -14.56 -0.52 24.92
CA MET A 40 -15.63 -1.53 24.90
C MET A 40 -15.51 -2.58 26.00
N LYS A 41 -14.31 -2.80 26.55
CA LYS A 41 -14.12 -3.81 27.59
C LYS A 41 -14.84 -3.39 28.87
N SER A 42 -15.63 -4.30 29.43
CA SER A 42 -16.09 -4.13 30.80
C SER A 42 -15.00 -4.62 31.76
N GLY A 43 -15.23 -4.49 33.06
CA GLY A 43 -14.31 -5.02 34.08
C GLY A 43 -14.04 -6.53 33.99
N THR A 44 -14.80 -7.29 33.18
CA THR A 44 -14.55 -8.72 32.96
C THR A 44 -13.44 -8.99 31.94
N GLY A 45 -13.23 -8.09 30.97
CA GLY A 45 -12.21 -8.20 29.93
C GLY A 45 -12.43 -9.31 28.89
N LEU A 46 -13.58 -9.99 28.94
CA LEU A 46 -13.95 -11.09 28.04
C LEU A 46 -14.54 -10.58 26.72
N GLU A 47 -14.93 -9.32 26.64
CA GLU A 47 -15.51 -8.73 25.44
C GLU A 47 -14.44 -8.61 24.34
N GLN A 48 -14.79 -9.11 23.16
CA GLN A 48 -14.04 -8.90 21.93
C GLN A 48 -14.97 -8.37 20.84
N PRO A 49 -14.51 -7.48 19.95
CA PRO A 49 -15.26 -7.05 18.78
C PRO A 49 -15.65 -8.21 17.87
N LEU A 50 -16.85 -8.16 17.28
CA LEU A 50 -17.38 -9.26 16.44
C LEU A 50 -16.62 -9.40 15.12
N ASP A 51 -16.11 -8.29 14.57
CA ASP A 51 -15.33 -8.21 13.34
C ASP A 51 -13.93 -8.87 13.45
N LEU A 52 -13.50 -9.18 14.68
CA LEU A 52 -12.30 -9.94 15.01
C LEU A 52 -12.59 -11.43 15.29
N MET A 53 -13.86 -11.82 15.46
CA MET A 53 -14.28 -13.21 15.70
C MET A 53 -14.35 -14.00 14.40
N ALA A 54 -13.23 -14.10 13.69
CA ALA A 54 -13.15 -14.86 12.45
C ALA A 54 -13.55 -16.32 12.70
N PHE A 55 -14.49 -16.81 11.89
CA PHE A 55 -15.03 -18.16 11.95
C PHE A 55 -15.90 -18.53 13.17
N ALA A 56 -16.39 -17.55 13.94
CA ALA A 56 -17.32 -17.83 15.02
C ALA A 56 -18.72 -18.21 14.50
N PRO A 57 -19.30 -19.35 14.91
CA PRO A 57 -20.66 -19.71 14.55
C PRO A 57 -21.69 -18.77 15.20
N PRO A 58 -22.93 -18.71 14.68
CA PRO A 58 -23.95 -17.78 15.18
C PRO A 58 -24.19 -17.83 16.69
N GLU A 59 -24.12 -19.01 17.30
CA GLU A 59 -24.33 -19.19 18.74
C GLU A 59 -23.29 -18.41 19.57
N GLU A 60 -22.03 -18.44 19.15
CA GLU A 60 -20.95 -17.68 19.79
C GLU A 60 -21.10 -16.17 19.54
N ILE A 61 -21.52 -15.77 18.34
CA ILE A 61 -21.81 -14.37 18.00
C ILE A 61 -22.92 -13.82 18.92
N PHE A 62 -24.02 -14.56 19.09
CA PHE A 62 -25.13 -14.11 19.92
C PHE A 62 -24.77 -14.07 21.40
N ALA A 63 -24.02 -15.05 21.90
CA ALA A 63 -23.50 -15.04 23.27
C ALA A 63 -22.59 -13.83 23.53
N MET A 64 -21.76 -13.45 22.55
CA MET A 64 -20.93 -12.26 22.65
C MET A 64 -21.75 -10.97 22.65
N ILE A 65 -22.80 -10.89 21.82
CA ILE A 65 -23.71 -9.73 21.80
C ILE A 65 -24.43 -9.56 23.14
N GLU A 66 -24.84 -10.65 23.77
CA GLU A 66 -25.45 -10.65 25.10
C GLU A 66 -24.48 -10.13 26.16
N LEU A 67 -23.22 -10.58 26.11
CA LEU A 67 -22.16 -10.18 27.04
C LEU A 67 -21.90 -8.67 27.05
N TYR A 68 -22.05 -7.98 25.92
CA TYR A 68 -21.79 -6.54 25.83
C TYR A 68 -22.69 -5.68 26.76
N GLY A 69 -23.92 -6.11 27.05
CA GLY A 69 -24.90 -5.25 27.72
C GLY A 69 -25.32 -4.01 26.90
N ASP A 70 -26.28 -3.24 27.41
CA ASP A 70 -26.90 -2.15 26.64
C ASP A 70 -25.93 -1.03 26.24
N ALA A 71 -25.07 -0.61 27.19
CA ALA A 71 -24.15 0.50 26.99
C ALA A 71 -23.11 0.20 25.90
N ASN A 72 -22.48 -0.99 25.94
CA ASN A 72 -21.48 -1.34 24.94
C ASN A 72 -22.12 -1.68 23.59
N ARG A 73 -23.34 -2.25 23.53
CA ARG A 73 -24.07 -2.40 22.25
C ARG A 73 -24.37 -1.05 21.60
N MET A 74 -24.68 -0.01 22.38
CA MET A 74 -24.85 1.36 21.86
C MET A 74 -23.52 1.97 21.40
N PHE A 75 -22.47 1.85 22.20
CA PHE A 75 -21.15 2.37 21.85
C PHE A 75 -20.59 1.70 20.59
N TYR A 76 -20.64 0.36 20.54
CA TYR A 76 -20.09 -0.42 19.45
C TYR A 76 -20.75 -0.08 18.11
N ARG A 77 -22.09 0.05 18.07
CA ARG A 77 -22.80 0.54 16.87
C ARG A 77 -22.28 1.88 16.35
N ARG A 78 -21.90 2.80 17.25
CA ARG A 78 -21.35 4.09 16.85
C ARG A 78 -19.95 3.95 16.28
N VAL A 79 -19.12 3.09 16.86
CA VAL A 79 -17.77 2.80 16.34
C VAL A 79 -17.88 2.24 14.92
N GLU A 80 -18.73 1.23 14.74
CA GLU A 80 -19.01 0.57 13.46
C GLU A 80 -19.51 1.54 12.37
N LEU A 81 -20.31 2.53 12.76
CA LEU A 81 -20.84 3.56 11.86
C LEU A 81 -19.92 4.79 11.69
N THR A 82 -18.74 4.80 12.32
CA THR A 82 -17.81 5.94 12.26
C THR A 82 -16.38 5.50 11.97
N ALA A 83 -15.63 5.07 12.98
CA ALA A 83 -14.24 4.66 12.88
C ALA A 83 -14.08 3.52 11.87
N ASP A 84 -14.98 2.53 11.89
CA ASP A 84 -14.89 1.34 11.03
C ASP A 84 -15.41 1.59 9.61
N ILE A 85 -16.01 2.75 9.33
CA ILE A 85 -16.21 3.21 7.95
C ILE A 85 -14.95 3.89 7.42
N MET A 86 -14.24 4.64 8.28
CA MET A 86 -13.04 5.37 7.89
C MET A 86 -11.84 4.47 7.70
N TYR A 87 -11.67 3.47 8.58
CA TYR A 87 -10.50 2.62 8.55
C TYR A 87 -10.35 1.83 7.24
N PRO A 88 -11.42 1.24 6.67
CA PRO A 88 -11.36 0.55 5.38
C PRO A 88 -10.99 1.43 4.20
N ILE A 89 -11.40 2.70 4.23
CA ILE A 89 -10.99 3.66 3.21
C ILE A 89 -9.47 3.87 3.30
N VAL A 90 -8.96 4.08 4.51
CA VAL A 90 -7.53 4.29 4.75
C VAL A 90 -6.71 3.07 4.29
N TYR A 91 -7.03 1.86 4.76
CA TYR A 91 -6.24 0.68 4.38
C TYR A 91 -6.34 0.38 2.88
N THR A 92 -7.48 0.67 2.26
CA THR A 92 -7.67 0.48 0.81
C THR A 92 -6.69 1.32 0.00
N PHE A 93 -6.53 2.59 0.37
CA PHE A 93 -5.54 3.46 -0.26
C PHE A 93 -4.12 3.03 0.12
N ALA A 94 -3.86 2.69 1.37
CA ALA A 94 -2.55 2.24 1.83
C ALA A 94 -2.06 1.01 1.03
N PHE A 95 -2.85 -0.06 1.00
CA PHE A 95 -2.51 -1.30 0.30
C PHE A 95 -2.58 -1.13 -1.21
N GLY A 96 -3.60 -0.47 -1.75
CA GLY A 96 -3.75 -0.27 -3.19
C GLY A 96 -2.59 0.54 -3.80
N LEU A 97 -2.18 1.63 -3.13
CA LEU A 97 -1.03 2.43 -3.55
C LEU A 97 0.29 1.68 -3.34
N LEU A 98 0.47 0.98 -2.22
CA LEU A 98 1.69 0.22 -1.93
C LEU A 98 1.90 -0.91 -2.95
N ILE A 99 0.87 -1.74 -3.20
CA ILE A 99 0.92 -2.81 -4.21
C ILE A 99 1.24 -2.22 -5.58
N SER A 100 0.57 -1.11 -5.96
CA SER A 100 0.83 -0.43 -7.22
C SER A 100 2.27 0.10 -7.33
N TRP A 101 2.78 0.70 -6.26
CA TRP A 101 4.12 1.25 -6.20
C TRP A 101 5.20 0.16 -6.30
N LEU A 102 4.99 -0.98 -5.64
CA LEU A 102 5.86 -2.14 -5.73
C LEU A 102 5.79 -2.79 -7.12
N PHE A 103 4.58 -2.99 -7.65
CA PHE A 103 4.40 -3.67 -8.94
C PHE A 103 4.94 -2.85 -10.12
N LYS A 104 4.94 -1.51 -10.05
CA LYS A 104 5.66 -0.66 -11.03
C LYS A 104 7.15 -0.97 -11.12
N ARG A 105 7.76 -1.39 -10.00
CA ARG A 105 9.19 -1.70 -9.90
C ARG A 105 9.48 -3.17 -10.14
N GLY A 106 8.53 -4.04 -9.82
CA GLY A 106 8.64 -5.49 -9.88
C GLY A 106 8.22 -6.13 -11.20
N PHE A 107 7.38 -5.46 -12.01
CA PHE A 107 6.78 -6.06 -13.20
C PHE A 107 6.76 -5.14 -14.41
N ASN A 108 6.86 -5.74 -15.60
CA ASN A 108 6.66 -5.05 -16.87
C ASN A 108 5.25 -4.48 -17.00
N LYS A 109 5.10 -3.39 -17.75
CA LYS A 109 3.81 -2.67 -17.91
C LYS A 109 2.67 -3.59 -18.37
N ASN A 110 2.96 -4.56 -19.24
CA ASN A 110 1.98 -5.48 -19.83
C ASN A 110 1.73 -6.76 -19.00
N ASN A 111 2.34 -6.91 -17.82
CA ASN A 111 2.17 -8.10 -17.01
C ASN A 111 0.77 -8.14 -16.36
N SER A 112 0.04 -9.25 -16.56
CA SER A 112 -1.31 -9.46 -16.00
C SER A 112 -1.38 -9.34 -14.47
N MET A 113 -0.28 -9.62 -13.75
CA MET A 113 -0.22 -9.46 -12.29
C MET A 113 -0.52 -8.05 -11.82
N ARG A 114 -0.26 -7.04 -12.67
CA ARG A 114 -0.51 -5.64 -12.35
C ARG A 114 -1.98 -5.34 -12.04
N LYS A 115 -2.91 -6.15 -12.56
CA LYS A 115 -4.36 -5.97 -12.35
C LYS A 115 -4.81 -6.27 -10.92
N TYR A 116 -4.03 -7.03 -10.13
CA TYR A 116 -4.41 -7.40 -8.77
C TYR A 116 -4.19 -6.29 -7.74
N ASN A 117 -3.71 -5.11 -8.14
CA ASN A 117 -3.61 -3.94 -7.27
C ASN A 117 -4.97 -3.40 -6.75
N VAL A 118 -6.09 -3.88 -7.31
CA VAL A 118 -7.45 -3.52 -6.86
C VAL A 118 -8.04 -4.49 -5.83
N ILE A 119 -7.31 -5.54 -5.44
CA ILE A 119 -7.76 -6.50 -4.40
C ILE A 119 -8.20 -5.82 -3.08
N PRO A 120 -7.55 -4.75 -2.59
CA PRO A 120 -8.02 -4.04 -1.39
C PRO A 120 -9.46 -3.50 -1.48
N LEU A 121 -9.98 -3.22 -2.70
CA LEU A 121 -11.37 -2.79 -2.87
C LEU A 121 -12.37 -3.89 -2.48
N PHE A 122 -12.01 -5.16 -2.63
CA PHE A 122 -12.88 -6.26 -2.24
C PHE A 122 -12.89 -6.42 -0.72
N ALA A 123 -11.74 -6.30 -0.06
CA ALA A 123 -11.69 -6.24 1.41
C ALA A 123 -12.61 -5.13 1.94
N PHE A 124 -12.50 -3.92 1.38
CA PHE A 124 -13.36 -2.78 1.71
C PHE A 124 -14.85 -3.09 1.60
N VAL A 125 -15.29 -3.70 0.48
CA VAL A 125 -16.71 -3.99 0.29
C VAL A 125 -17.23 -4.97 1.35
N PHE A 126 -16.46 -6.02 1.66
CA PHE A 126 -16.88 -7.01 2.66
C PHE A 126 -16.81 -6.47 4.09
N ASP A 127 -15.90 -5.56 4.37
CA ASP A 127 -15.82 -4.81 5.63
C ASP A 127 -17.09 -3.97 5.85
N ILE A 128 -17.51 -3.18 4.86
CA ILE A 128 -18.75 -2.39 4.97
C ILE A 128 -19.98 -3.30 5.13
N LEU A 129 -20.05 -4.44 4.44
CA LEU A 129 -21.15 -5.40 4.58
C LEU A 129 -21.18 -6.06 5.97
N GLU A 130 -20.01 -6.39 6.51
CA GLU A 130 -19.85 -6.90 7.87
C GLU A 130 -20.32 -5.87 8.90
N ASN A 131 -19.83 -4.63 8.82
CA ASN A 131 -20.15 -3.57 9.78
C ASN A 131 -21.66 -3.27 9.78
N LEU A 132 -22.30 -3.27 8.60
CA LEU A 132 -23.76 -3.14 8.49
C LEU A 132 -24.50 -4.31 9.16
N ASN A 133 -23.97 -5.52 9.04
CA ASN A 133 -24.55 -6.71 9.67
C ASN A 133 -24.42 -6.66 11.20
N ILE A 134 -23.23 -6.29 11.70
CA ILE A 134 -22.97 -6.06 13.13
C ILE A 134 -23.94 -5.01 13.68
N VAL A 135 -24.04 -3.85 13.03
CA VAL A 135 -24.96 -2.78 13.45
C VAL A 135 -26.41 -3.26 13.49
N THR A 136 -26.82 -4.07 12.52
CA THR A 136 -28.16 -4.66 12.46
C THR A 136 -28.40 -5.60 13.65
N LEU A 137 -27.51 -6.57 13.86
CA LEU A 137 -27.56 -7.52 14.97
C LEU A 137 -27.62 -6.83 16.33
N LEU A 138 -26.76 -5.82 16.55
CA LEU A 138 -26.74 -5.03 17.78
C LEU A 138 -28.02 -4.21 17.99
N SER A 139 -28.71 -3.83 16.92
CA SER A 139 -29.92 -2.99 16.97
C SER A 139 -31.21 -3.77 17.19
N ILE A 140 -31.25 -5.05 16.81
CA ILE A 140 -32.44 -5.90 16.94
C ILE A 140 -32.39 -6.85 18.14
N PHE A 141 -31.28 -6.86 18.89
CA PHE A 141 -31.16 -7.60 20.14
C PHE A 141 -32.36 -7.30 21.06
N PRO A 142 -33.00 -8.31 21.71
CA PRO A 142 -32.54 -9.70 21.90
C PRO A 142 -32.89 -10.68 20.79
N SER A 143 -33.36 -10.21 19.62
CA SER A 143 -33.63 -11.10 18.49
C SER A 143 -32.33 -11.74 17.98
N GLN A 144 -32.35 -13.04 17.73
CA GLN A 144 -31.19 -13.83 17.27
C GLN A 144 -31.47 -14.47 15.89
N PRO A 145 -31.61 -13.67 14.81
CA PRO A 145 -31.87 -14.23 13.49
C PRO A 145 -30.63 -14.96 12.96
N ILE A 146 -30.71 -16.30 12.92
CA ILE A 146 -29.61 -17.18 12.51
C ILE A 146 -28.98 -16.82 11.16
N ILE A 147 -29.79 -16.29 10.22
CA ILE A 147 -29.34 -15.86 8.89
C ILE A 147 -28.34 -14.69 8.99
N LEU A 148 -28.56 -13.74 9.90
CA LEU A 148 -27.62 -12.64 10.12
C LEU A 148 -26.33 -13.12 10.76
N GLY A 149 -26.39 -14.09 11.68
CA GLY A 149 -25.18 -14.73 12.23
C GLY A 149 -24.33 -15.40 11.15
N TRP A 150 -24.93 -16.19 10.26
CA TRP A 150 -24.19 -16.84 9.17
C TRP A 150 -23.66 -15.86 8.13
N THR A 151 -24.41 -14.81 7.80
CA THR A 151 -23.92 -13.79 6.86
C THR A 151 -22.79 -12.97 7.48
N LEU A 152 -22.80 -12.71 8.79
CA LEU A 152 -21.69 -12.08 9.50
C LEU A 152 -20.43 -12.96 9.41
N PHE A 153 -20.54 -14.24 9.75
CA PHE A 153 -19.45 -15.22 9.57
C PHE A 153 -18.84 -15.15 8.16
N ILE A 154 -19.68 -15.17 7.12
CA ILE A 154 -19.22 -15.16 5.73
C ILE A 154 -18.51 -13.84 5.41
N PHE A 155 -19.09 -12.69 5.78
CA PHE A 155 -18.50 -11.39 5.49
C PHE A 155 -17.16 -11.20 6.21
N THR A 156 -17.08 -11.55 7.49
CA THR A 156 -15.83 -11.54 8.26
C THR A 156 -14.78 -12.44 7.61
N ALA A 157 -15.12 -13.68 7.28
CA ALA A 157 -14.17 -14.62 6.66
C ALA A 157 -13.66 -14.13 5.29
N VAL A 158 -14.55 -13.60 4.44
CA VAL A 158 -14.18 -13.11 3.11
C VAL A 158 -13.38 -11.81 3.19
N LYS A 159 -13.70 -10.91 4.12
CA LYS A 159 -12.89 -9.72 4.43
C LYS A 159 -11.45 -10.14 4.77
N TRP A 160 -11.28 -11.04 5.73
CA TRP A 160 -9.97 -11.53 6.16
C TRP A 160 -9.21 -12.27 5.07
N LEU A 161 -9.91 -13.01 4.20
CA LEU A 161 -9.31 -13.61 3.00
C LEU A 161 -8.70 -12.54 2.08
N PHE A 162 -9.44 -11.49 1.75
CA PHE A 162 -8.93 -10.41 0.89
C PHE A 162 -7.83 -9.59 1.56
N ALA A 163 -7.92 -9.34 2.87
CA ALA A 163 -6.84 -8.73 3.63
C ALA A 163 -5.55 -9.56 3.55
N GLY A 164 -5.65 -10.89 3.75
CA GLY A 164 -4.53 -11.82 3.58
C GLY A 164 -3.95 -11.80 2.16
N LEU A 165 -4.80 -11.77 1.13
CA LEU A 165 -4.35 -11.63 -0.26
C LEU A 165 -3.59 -10.31 -0.51
N CYS A 166 -3.98 -9.21 0.13
CA CYS A 166 -3.23 -7.95 0.05
C CYS A 166 -1.80 -8.12 0.59
N ILE A 167 -1.64 -8.79 1.73
CA ILE A 167 -0.31 -9.07 2.31
C ILE A 167 0.53 -9.92 1.35
N ILE A 168 -0.04 -10.99 0.77
CA ILE A 168 0.65 -11.84 -0.20
C ILE A 168 1.12 -11.01 -1.42
N LEU A 169 0.28 -10.13 -1.94
CA LEU A 169 0.62 -9.27 -3.07
C LEU A 169 1.72 -8.25 -2.73
N ILE A 170 1.69 -7.67 -1.53
CA ILE A 170 2.74 -6.78 -1.03
C ILE A 170 4.08 -7.52 -0.95
N LEU A 171 4.10 -8.72 -0.35
CA LEU A 171 5.31 -9.54 -0.26
C LEU A 171 5.86 -9.93 -1.63
N LEU A 172 4.98 -10.35 -2.55
CA LEU A 172 5.35 -10.64 -3.93
C LEU A 172 5.95 -9.41 -4.63
N GLY A 173 5.33 -8.25 -4.44
CA GLY A 173 5.80 -6.98 -5.00
C GLY A 173 7.17 -6.58 -4.47
N LEU A 174 7.42 -6.76 -3.18
CA LEU A 174 8.71 -6.52 -2.53
C LEU A 174 9.79 -7.42 -3.13
N VAL A 175 9.55 -8.74 -3.19
CA VAL A 175 10.50 -9.71 -3.75
C VAL A 175 10.86 -9.36 -5.19
N MET A 176 9.87 -9.02 -6.03
CA MET A 176 10.12 -8.69 -7.43
C MET A 176 10.86 -7.37 -7.61
N ALA A 177 10.51 -6.34 -6.82
CA ALA A 177 11.20 -5.05 -6.86
C ALA A 177 12.68 -5.18 -6.45
N ILE A 178 12.97 -5.99 -5.41
CA ILE A 178 14.34 -6.27 -4.97
C ILE A 178 15.12 -7.03 -6.06
N LYS A 179 14.52 -8.08 -6.64
CA LYS A 179 15.15 -8.86 -7.73
C LYS A 179 15.55 -7.98 -8.92
N ILE A 180 14.70 -7.06 -9.34
CA ILE A 180 14.99 -6.14 -10.45
C ILE A 180 16.11 -5.17 -10.08
N ASN A 181 16.07 -4.57 -8.90
CA ASN A 181 17.11 -3.66 -8.44
C ASN A 181 18.49 -4.35 -8.36
N LEU A 182 18.54 -5.60 -7.87
CA LEU A 182 19.77 -6.39 -7.81
C LEU A 182 20.31 -6.71 -9.21
N LYS A 183 19.43 -7.14 -10.13
CA LYS A 183 19.82 -7.43 -11.52
C LYS A 183 20.39 -6.19 -12.22
N CYS A 184 19.77 -5.01 -12.02
CA CYS A 184 20.29 -3.76 -12.55
C CYS A 184 21.67 -3.40 -11.98
N LYS A 185 21.88 -3.53 -10.66
CA LYS A 185 23.19 -3.28 -10.03
C LYS A 185 24.28 -4.22 -10.54
N ILE A 186 23.97 -5.52 -10.70
CA ILE A 186 24.92 -6.51 -11.22
C ILE A 186 25.32 -6.20 -12.66
N ASN A 187 24.35 -5.87 -13.52
CA ASN A 187 24.64 -5.53 -14.91
C ASN A 187 25.49 -4.25 -15.01
N LEU A 188 25.16 -3.20 -14.26
CA LEU A 188 25.98 -1.98 -14.18
C LEU A 188 27.41 -2.26 -13.70
N GLY A 189 27.58 -3.11 -12.69
CA GLY A 189 28.91 -3.52 -12.21
C GLY A 189 29.71 -4.30 -13.25
N ARG A 190 29.05 -5.16 -14.04
CA ARG A 190 29.68 -5.90 -15.14
C ARG A 190 30.10 -4.96 -16.28
N ASP A 191 29.26 -4.00 -16.65
CA ASP A 191 29.55 -3.03 -17.72
C ASP A 191 30.73 -2.13 -17.36
N MET A 192 30.86 -1.73 -16.08
CA MET A 192 32.01 -0.96 -15.57
C MET A 192 33.30 -1.79 -15.43
N ALA A 193 33.19 -3.10 -15.25
CA ALA A 193 34.34 -4.02 -15.15
C ALA A 193 34.82 -4.55 -16.51
N SER A 194 34.14 -4.21 -17.62
CA SER A 194 34.55 -4.61 -18.97
C SER A 194 35.80 -3.84 -19.40
N PRO A 195 36.90 -4.51 -19.78
CA PRO A 195 38.13 -3.87 -20.26
C PRO A 195 37.98 -3.21 -21.65
N TYR A 196 36.85 -3.43 -22.31
CA TYR A 196 36.47 -2.72 -23.53
C TYR A 196 35.38 -1.70 -23.18
N PRO A 197 35.68 -0.38 -23.17
CA PRO A 197 34.61 0.60 -23.12
C PRO A 197 33.77 0.40 -24.38
N TYR A 198 32.47 0.14 -24.21
CA TYR A 198 31.53 0.20 -25.32
C TYR A 198 31.61 1.62 -25.89
N ILE A 199 32.32 1.78 -27.00
CA ILE A 199 32.28 3.00 -27.81
C ILE A 199 30.83 3.10 -28.29
N PHE A 200 30.08 4.06 -27.73
CA PHE A 200 28.80 4.45 -28.26
C PHE A 200 29.01 4.89 -29.71
N ASN A 201 28.77 3.99 -30.67
CA ASN A 201 28.66 4.36 -32.07
C ASN A 201 27.37 5.18 -32.20
N HIS A 202 27.53 6.51 -32.20
CA HIS A 202 26.49 7.44 -32.63
C HIS A 202 26.20 7.20 -34.11
N HIS A 203 25.37 6.20 -34.43
CA HIS A 203 24.48 6.32 -35.58
C HIS A 203 23.30 7.19 -35.14
N THR A 204 23.49 8.51 -35.26
CA THR A 204 22.40 9.47 -35.28
C THR A 204 21.58 9.25 -36.56
N PRO A 205 20.27 8.98 -36.48
CA PRO A 205 19.37 9.46 -37.51
C PRO A 205 19.19 10.96 -37.26
N VAL A 206 19.65 11.75 -38.22
CA VAL A 206 19.27 13.16 -38.32
C VAL A 206 17.76 13.22 -38.50
N HIS A 207 17.01 13.59 -37.45
CA HIS A 207 15.74 14.29 -37.61
C HIS A 207 15.44 15.15 -36.37
N SER A 208 15.55 16.46 -36.61
CA SER A 208 15.00 17.62 -35.92
C SER A 208 14.17 17.41 -34.64
N GLY A 209 14.59 18.09 -33.55
CA GLY A 209 13.64 18.63 -32.56
C GLY A 209 14.09 18.63 -31.11
N LYS A 210 14.71 19.75 -30.69
CA LYS A 210 14.79 20.27 -29.30
C LYS A 210 15.66 19.50 -28.28
N ILE A 211 16.92 19.93 -28.26
CA ILE A 211 17.78 20.25 -27.12
C ILE A 211 17.08 20.19 -25.74
N THR A 212 17.60 19.40 -24.79
CA THR A 212 18.33 19.89 -23.59
C THR A 212 18.91 18.69 -22.83
N GLN A 213 20.22 18.46 -22.89
CA GLN A 213 20.96 17.77 -21.82
C GLN A 213 22.18 18.61 -21.46
N LEU A 214 22.09 19.20 -20.27
CA LEU A 214 23.16 19.86 -19.54
C LEU A 214 23.80 18.77 -18.67
N PHE A 215 25.12 18.60 -18.72
CA PHE A 215 26.04 18.57 -17.56
C PHE A 215 27.43 17.99 -17.89
N PHE A 216 28.44 18.62 -17.27
CA PHE A 216 29.86 18.26 -17.10
C PHE A 216 30.89 18.66 -18.19
N ILE A 217 31.41 19.88 -18.01
CA ILE A 217 32.80 20.31 -18.31
C ILE A 217 33.29 20.88 -16.96
N THR A 218 34.43 20.53 -16.36
CA THR A 218 35.80 20.78 -16.83
C THR A 218 36.83 19.89 -16.12
N LEU A 219 37.77 19.43 -16.94
CA LEU A 219 39.02 18.75 -16.64
C LEU A 219 40.04 19.69 -15.98
N SER A 220 40.91 19.12 -15.14
CA SER A 220 42.30 19.55 -14.91
C SER A 220 43.18 18.49 -15.60
N PRO A 221 44.27 18.84 -16.31
CA PRO A 221 45.55 18.97 -15.60
C PRO A 221 46.53 20.04 -16.13
N ASN A 222 47.36 20.43 -15.19
CA ASN A 222 48.66 21.09 -15.21
C ASN A 222 49.65 20.56 -16.27
N SER A 223 50.36 21.44 -16.99
CA SER A 223 51.84 21.39 -17.17
C SER A 223 52.35 22.46 -18.14
N SER A 224 53.15 23.38 -17.59
CA SER A 224 54.07 24.26 -18.32
C SER A 224 55.22 23.46 -18.95
N PRO A 225 55.93 23.98 -19.98
CA PRO A 225 57.21 24.65 -19.64
C PRO A 225 57.61 25.87 -20.50
N LYS A 226 58.51 26.63 -19.87
CA LYS A 226 59.27 27.86 -20.20
C LYS A 226 59.93 28.02 -21.58
N LYS A 227 60.15 29.32 -21.90
CA LYS A 227 61.23 30.04 -22.67
C LYS A 227 60.66 30.75 -23.92
N LYS A 228 61.02 31.99 -24.32
CA LYS A 228 62.14 32.92 -24.01
C LYS A 228 61.78 34.33 -24.59
N ARG A 229 62.19 35.39 -23.88
CA ARG A 229 62.58 36.79 -24.25
C ARG A 229 62.01 37.50 -25.49
N GLU A 230 61.54 38.75 -25.28
CA GLU A 230 62.05 40.05 -25.80
C GLU A 230 61.02 41.15 -25.43
N SER A 231 61.25 42.02 -24.44
CA SER A 231 61.78 43.41 -24.50
C SER A 231 61.22 44.32 -25.61
N SER A 232 60.36 45.29 -25.27
CA SER A 232 60.52 46.72 -25.62
C SER A 232 59.38 47.58 -25.08
N SER A 233 59.76 48.77 -24.62
CA SER A 233 59.01 49.95 -24.16
C SER A 233 58.03 50.57 -25.16
N ALA A 234 57.00 51.24 -24.64
CA ALA A 234 56.67 52.67 -24.81
C ALA A 234 55.16 52.86 -24.59
N SER A 235 54.79 53.58 -23.52
CA SER A 235 54.16 54.92 -23.51
C SER A 235 52.70 54.84 -23.13
#